data_AF-A0A9W5RYF2-F1
#
_entry.id   AF-A0A9W5RYF2-F1
#
_cell.length_a   1.000
_cell.length_b   1.000
_cell.length_c   1.000
_cell.angle_alpha   90.00
_cell.angle_beta   90.00
_cell.angle_gamma   90.00
#
_symmetry.space_group_name_H-M   'P 1'
#
loop_
_entity.id
_entity.type
_entity.pdbx_description
1 polymer ?
#
loop_
_entity_poly.entity_id
_entity_poly.type
_entity_poly.pdbx_seq_one_letter_code
_entity_poly.pdbx_strand_id
1 'polypeptide(L)'
;MNAKQVHKFVERYLEATGCAVLERSPVHFKVKLSPAADRALTNRPYYWGFVDRTGAEPETMSFVFVTDPAKYEEIEAASARPPLPPGSDAIQAGVHSALNRTFGHVSASAIGARMPRENLFYGSGRMNQLFDAVHQNGKFVYLFQQPDTKAAHPFDRVL
;
A
#
# COMPACT_ATOMS: atom_id res chain seq x y z
N MET A 1 4.76 12.24 13.95
CA MET A 1 5.48 11.86 12.71
C MET A 1 4.81 12.56 11.54
N ASN A 2 5.54 13.32 10.72
CA ASN A 2 4.99 14.07 9.57
C ASN A 2 4.88 13.18 8.32
N ALA A 3 4.11 13.57 7.29
CA ALA A 3 3.92 12.79 6.05
C ALA A 3 5.25 12.41 5.38
N LYS A 4 6.24 13.32 5.36
CA LYS A 4 7.60 13.03 4.85
C LYS A 4 8.32 11.92 5.65
N GLN A 5 8.15 11.92 6.97
CA GLN A 5 8.75 10.90 7.83
C GLN A 5 8.03 9.56 7.66
N VAL A 6 6.70 9.58 7.51
CA VAL A 6 5.89 8.41 7.18
C VAL A 6 6.35 7.80 5.86
N HIS A 7 6.49 8.61 4.82
CA HIS A 7 6.96 8.16 3.51
C HIS A 7 8.31 7.43 3.59
N LYS A 8 9.29 8.06 4.24
CA LYS A 8 10.62 7.49 4.44
C LYS A 8 10.64 6.24 5.34
N PHE A 9 9.74 6.16 6.30
CA PHE A 9 9.59 4.97 7.14
C PHE A 9 9.06 3.79 6.32
N VAL A 10 7.99 4.02 5.56
CA VAL A 10 7.35 3.01 4.70
C VAL A 10 8.34 2.51 3.65
N GLU A 11 9.05 3.42 3.00
CA GLU A 11 10.11 3.10 2.05
C GLU A 11 11.17 2.16 2.65
N ARG A 12 11.72 2.50 3.82
CA ARG A 12 12.69 1.65 4.52
C ARG A 12 12.12 0.31 4.96
N TYR A 13 10.86 0.28 5.39
CA TYR A 13 10.19 -0.95 5.77
C TYR A 13 10.05 -1.90 4.56
N LEU A 14 9.63 -1.37 3.41
CA LEU A 14 9.46 -2.15 2.18
C LEU A 14 10.79 -2.71 1.67
N GLU A 15 11.85 -1.90 1.68
CA GLU A 15 13.20 -2.33 1.31
C GLU A 15 13.73 -3.39 2.28
N ALA A 16 13.56 -3.18 3.59
CA ALA A 16 14.05 -4.10 4.61
C ALA A 16 13.34 -5.45 4.66
N THR A 17 12.05 -5.47 4.29
CA THR A 17 11.25 -6.71 4.21
C THR A 17 11.37 -7.41 2.86
N GLY A 18 12.10 -6.83 1.90
CA GLY A 18 12.26 -7.38 0.56
C GLY A 18 10.96 -7.40 -0.24
N CYS A 19 10.05 -6.45 0.00
CA CYS A 19 8.84 -6.32 -0.80
C CYS A 19 9.21 -5.92 -2.24
N ALA A 20 8.52 -6.48 -3.23
CA ALA A 20 8.73 -6.11 -4.63
C ALA A 20 7.98 -4.81 -4.93
N VAL A 21 8.71 -3.71 -5.06
CA VAL A 21 8.14 -2.40 -5.39
C VAL A 21 7.83 -2.34 -6.89
N LEU A 22 6.55 -2.25 -7.24
CA LEU A 22 6.07 -2.14 -8.62
C LEU A 22 6.10 -0.68 -9.09
N GLU A 23 5.74 0.26 -8.20
CA GLU A 23 5.74 1.69 -8.49
C GLU A 23 6.17 2.48 -7.25
N ARG A 24 7.15 3.38 -7.43
CA ARG A 24 7.67 4.27 -6.40
C ARG A 24 7.31 5.71 -6.78
N SER A 25 6.36 6.30 -6.08
CA SER A 25 5.97 7.70 -6.21
C SER A 25 6.22 8.41 -4.87
N PRO A 26 6.53 9.71 -4.84
CA PRO A 26 6.69 10.47 -3.60
C PRO A 26 5.40 10.58 -2.77
N VAL A 27 4.25 10.18 -3.34
CA VAL A 27 2.93 10.27 -2.72
C VAL A 27 2.39 8.88 -2.36
N HIS A 28 2.75 7.85 -3.14
CA HIS A 28 2.27 6.48 -2.97
C HIS A 28 3.29 5.42 -3.39
N PHE A 29 3.11 4.20 -2.89
CA PHE A 29 3.85 3.02 -3.32
C PHE A 29 2.88 1.94 -3.78
N LYS A 30 3.11 1.35 -4.95
CA LYS A 30 2.45 0.09 -5.34
C LYS A 30 3.44 -1.03 -5.15
N VAL A 31 3.11 -1.98 -4.29
CA VAL A 31 4.04 -3.04 -3.89
C VAL A 31 3.36 -4.38 -3.86
N LYS A 32 4.08 -5.42 -4.28
CA LYS A 32 3.75 -6.80 -3.97
C LYS A 32 4.49 -7.19 -2.70
N LEU A 33 3.74 -7.63 -1.69
CA LEU A 33 4.31 -7.97 -0.39
C LEU A 33 5.24 -9.17 -0.50
N SER A 34 6.26 -9.21 0.35
CA SER A 34 7.05 -10.42 0.57
C SER A 34 6.28 -11.41 1.46
N PRO A 35 6.63 -12.71 1.47
CA PRO A 35 5.96 -13.68 2.34
C PRO A 35 5.97 -13.30 3.82
N ALA A 36 7.08 -12.73 4.31
CA ALA A 36 7.19 -12.27 5.70
C ALA A 36 6.28 -11.06 5.99
N ALA A 37 6.26 -10.08 5.08
CA ALA A 37 5.41 -8.90 5.22
C ALA A 37 3.92 -9.25 5.12
N ASP A 38 3.55 -10.15 4.19
CA ASP A 38 2.16 -10.57 4.01
C ASP A 38 1.64 -11.32 5.25
N ARG A 39 2.42 -12.24 5.84
CA ARG A 39 2.08 -12.89 7.13
C ARG A 39 1.75 -11.88 8.23
N ALA A 40 2.54 -10.81 8.35
CA ALA A 40 2.34 -9.79 9.38
C ALA A 40 1.17 -8.84 9.08
N LEU A 41 0.91 -8.56 7.79
CA LEU A 41 0.01 -7.48 7.38
C LEU A 41 -1.38 -7.94 6.94
N THR A 42 -1.55 -9.13 6.35
CA THR A 42 -2.83 -9.52 5.73
C THR A 42 -3.75 -10.33 6.63
N ASN A 43 -3.29 -10.71 7.84
CA ASN A 43 -4.03 -11.53 8.81
C ASN A 43 -4.72 -12.75 8.16
N ARG A 44 -3.97 -13.54 7.38
CA ARG A 44 -4.47 -14.73 6.67
C ARG A 44 -3.94 -16.04 7.30
N PRO A 45 -4.33 -16.38 8.54
CA PRO A 45 -3.75 -17.53 9.25
C PRO A 45 -4.00 -18.87 8.54
N TYR A 46 -5.19 -19.05 7.94
CA TYR A 46 -5.54 -20.29 7.24
C TYR A 46 -4.73 -20.51 5.97
N TYR A 47 -4.50 -19.45 5.19
CA TYR A 47 -3.71 -19.50 3.97
C TYR A 47 -2.27 -19.88 4.28
N TRP A 48 -1.66 -19.19 5.24
CA TRP A 48 -0.30 -19.48 5.65
C TRP A 48 -0.16 -20.87 6.26
N GLY A 49 -1.13 -21.31 7.06
CA GLY A 49 -1.16 -22.68 7.56
C GLY A 49 -1.28 -23.74 6.45
N PHE A 50 -1.90 -23.45 5.31
CA PHE A 50 -1.94 -24.34 4.16
C PHE A 50 -0.59 -24.35 3.43
N VAL A 51 -0.03 -23.17 3.14
CA VAL A 51 1.29 -23.02 2.49
C VAL A 51 2.37 -23.75 3.29
N ASP A 52 2.39 -23.57 4.62
CA ASP A 52 3.40 -24.19 5.49
C ASP A 52 3.27 -25.72 5.54
N ARG A 53 2.05 -26.26 5.42
CA ARG A 53 1.80 -27.71 5.41
C ARG A 53 2.08 -28.36 4.06
N THR A 54 1.82 -27.64 2.97
CA THR A 54 1.92 -28.18 1.61
C THR A 54 3.27 -27.89 0.95
N GLY A 55 4.02 -26.91 1.46
CA GLY A 55 5.24 -26.42 0.82
C GLY A 55 4.99 -25.75 -0.53
N ALA A 56 3.74 -25.34 -0.80
CA ALA A 56 3.39 -24.65 -2.04
C ALA A 56 4.07 -23.27 -2.13
N GLU A 57 4.28 -22.78 -3.35
CA GLU A 57 4.81 -21.44 -3.58
C GLU A 57 3.83 -20.37 -3.03
N PRO A 58 4.30 -19.43 -2.19
CA PRO A 58 3.43 -18.45 -1.57
C PRO A 58 3.01 -17.35 -2.56
N GLU A 59 1.72 -17.31 -2.85
CA GLU A 59 1.04 -16.17 -3.45
C GLU A 59 0.81 -15.05 -2.43
N THR A 60 1.44 -13.90 -2.63
CA THR A 60 1.35 -12.72 -1.76
C THR A 60 0.48 -11.63 -2.38
N MET A 61 -0.18 -10.84 -1.54
CA MET A 61 -1.04 -9.74 -2.00
C MET A 61 -0.23 -8.51 -2.43
N SER A 62 -0.84 -7.70 -3.30
CA SER A 62 -0.31 -6.40 -3.71
C SER A 62 -1.15 -5.27 -3.14
N PHE A 63 -0.52 -4.22 -2.62
CA PHE A 63 -1.16 -3.07 -1.99
C PHE A 63 -0.73 -1.76 -2.62
N VAL A 64 -1.61 -0.76 -2.55
CA VAL A 64 -1.29 0.65 -2.82
C VAL A 64 -1.21 1.39 -1.49
N PHE A 65 0.00 1.72 -1.05
CA PHE A 65 0.24 2.51 0.15
C PHE A 65 0.29 3.99 -0.19
N VAL A 66 -0.68 4.77 0.28
CA VAL A 66 -0.78 6.21 0.02
C VAL A 66 -0.32 6.98 1.25
N THR A 67 0.78 7.72 1.13
CA THR A 67 1.39 8.45 2.25
C THR A 67 0.90 9.89 2.40
N ASP A 68 0.36 10.46 1.32
CA ASP A 68 -0.25 11.79 1.31
C ASP A 68 -1.58 11.68 0.55
N PRO A 69 -2.70 11.47 1.27
CA PRO A 69 -3.99 11.21 0.62
C PRO A 69 -4.48 12.42 -0.19
N ALA A 70 -4.21 13.64 0.28
CA ALA A 70 -4.64 14.87 -0.40
C ALA A 70 -4.01 14.99 -1.79
N LYS A 71 -2.68 14.82 -1.87
CA LYS A 71 -1.98 14.87 -3.17
C LYS A 71 -2.31 13.67 -4.06
N TYR A 72 -2.55 12.51 -3.46
CA TYR A 72 -2.90 11.33 -4.23
C TYR A 72 -4.24 11.50 -4.93
N GLU A 73 -5.23 12.07 -4.25
CA GLU A 73 -6.54 12.37 -4.84
C GLU A 73 -6.44 13.38 -5.98
N GLU A 74 -5.58 14.40 -5.88
CA GLU A 74 -5.32 15.33 -6.99
C GLU A 74 -4.71 14.63 -8.21
N ILE A 75 -3.74 13.71 -7.99
CA ILE A 75 -3.10 12.94 -9.06
C ILE A 75 -4.09 11.92 -9.67
N GLU A 76 -4.89 11.27 -8.84
CA GLU A 76 -5.92 10.34 -9.28
C GLU A 76 -7.03 11.06 -10.05
N ALA A 77 -7.46 12.25 -9.60
CA ALA A 77 -8.43 13.08 -10.30
C ALA A 77 -7.88 13.67 -11.61
N ALA A 78 -6.60 14.03 -11.67
CA ALA A 78 -5.95 14.53 -12.88
C ALA A 78 -5.70 13.43 -13.92
N SER A 79 -5.52 12.18 -13.47
CA SER A 79 -5.37 11.01 -14.36
C SER A 79 -6.70 10.34 -14.71
N ALA A 80 -7.76 10.59 -13.93
CA ALA A 80 -9.12 10.24 -14.28
C ALA A 80 -9.57 11.10 -15.47
N ARG A 81 -9.75 10.45 -16.62
CA ARG A 81 -10.32 11.05 -17.83
C ARG A 81 -11.59 11.84 -17.47
N PRO A 82 -11.82 13.04 -18.03
CA PRO A 82 -13.03 13.81 -17.75
C PRO A 82 -14.27 12.95 -18.01
N PRO A 83 -15.35 13.13 -17.22
CA PRO A 83 -16.58 12.36 -17.42
C PRO A 83 -17.05 12.55 -18.86
N LEU A 84 -17.30 11.43 -19.53
CA LEU A 84 -17.97 11.42 -20.84
C LEU A 84 -19.29 12.21 -20.71
N PRO A 85 -19.71 12.93 -21.77
CA PRO A 85 -20.88 13.80 -21.72
C PRO A 85 -22.13 13.03 -21.28
N PRO A 86 -23.05 13.67 -20.52
CA PRO A 86 -24.28 13.04 -20.04
C PRO A 86 -25.19 12.73 -21.23
N GLY A 87 -25.15 11.48 -21.70
CA GLY A 87 -25.89 11.10 -22.91
C GLY A 87 -25.89 9.62 -23.26
N SER A 88 -25.01 8.80 -22.68
CA SER A 88 -24.97 7.34 -22.93
C SER A 88 -25.58 6.48 -21.81
N ASP A 89 -26.03 7.09 -20.71
CA ASP A 89 -26.33 6.37 -19.46
C ASP A 89 -27.67 5.61 -19.43
N ALA A 90 -28.63 5.95 -20.29
CA ALA A 90 -29.97 5.33 -20.22
C ALA A 90 -29.97 3.84 -20.61
N ILE A 91 -29.22 3.48 -21.66
CA ILE A 91 -29.13 2.09 -22.14
C ILE A 91 -28.18 1.29 -21.24
N GLN A 92 -27.10 1.90 -20.77
CA GLN A 92 -26.12 1.25 -19.91
C GLN A 92 -26.68 1.01 -18.50
N ALA A 93 -27.36 1.99 -17.88
CA ALA A 93 -28.05 1.80 -16.60
C ALA A 93 -29.18 0.76 -16.70
N GLY A 94 -29.92 0.74 -17.82
CA GLY A 94 -30.95 -0.28 -18.09
C GLY A 94 -30.37 -1.69 -18.16
N VAL A 95 -29.28 -1.88 -18.90
CA VAL A 95 -28.56 -3.16 -19.01
C VAL A 95 -27.96 -3.59 -17.67
N HIS A 96 -27.36 -2.68 -16.90
CA HIS A 96 -26.80 -2.98 -15.59
C HIS A 96 -27.88 -3.33 -14.56
N SER A 97 -29.06 -2.68 -14.63
CA SER A 97 -30.20 -3.00 -13.77
C SER A 97 -30.83 -4.34 -14.13
N ALA A 98 -30.89 -4.70 -15.42
CA ALA A 98 -31.32 -6.02 -15.86
C ALA A 98 -30.33 -7.11 -15.38
N LEU A 99 -29.02 -6.88 -15.56
CA LEU A 99 -27.98 -7.81 -15.12
C LEU A 99 -28.01 -8.07 -13.61
N ASN A 100 -28.18 -7.02 -12.80
CA ASN A 100 -28.27 -7.14 -11.33
C ASN A 100 -29.52 -7.91 -10.86
N ARG A 101 -30.63 -7.83 -11.61
CA ARG A 101 -31.85 -8.60 -11.31
C ARG A 101 -31.68 -10.08 -11.66
N THR A 102 -30.94 -10.38 -12.72
CA THR A 102 -30.76 -11.75 -13.21
C THR A 102 -29.63 -12.50 -12.50
N PHE A 103 -28.52 -11.82 -12.19
CA PHE A 103 -27.31 -12.44 -11.63
C PHE A 103 -27.01 -12.01 -10.17
N GLY A 104 -27.92 -11.27 -9.54
CA GLY A 104 -27.66 -10.61 -8.26
C GLY A 104 -26.70 -9.44 -8.41
N HIS A 105 -26.52 -8.66 -7.34
CA HIS A 105 -25.51 -7.61 -7.32
C HIS A 105 -24.11 -8.23 -7.30
N VAL A 106 -23.57 -8.49 -8.48
CA VAL A 106 -22.17 -8.90 -8.60
C VAL A 106 -21.35 -7.62 -8.55
N SER A 107 -20.70 -7.35 -7.42
CA SER A 107 -19.69 -6.30 -7.35
C SER A 107 -18.67 -6.59 -8.45
N ALA A 108 -18.60 -5.71 -9.44
CA ALA A 108 -17.60 -5.74 -10.51
C ALA A 108 -16.16 -5.56 -9.98
N SER A 109 -15.95 -5.55 -8.66
CA SER A 109 -14.62 -5.61 -8.04
C SER A 109 -13.95 -6.98 -8.16
N ALA A 110 -14.65 -8.03 -8.61
CA ALA A 110 -14.13 -9.40 -8.60
C ALA A 110 -13.30 -9.82 -9.84
N ILE A 111 -13.25 -9.05 -10.94
CA ILE A 111 -12.61 -9.49 -12.20
C ILE A 111 -11.63 -8.44 -12.78
N GLY A 112 -10.90 -7.73 -11.91
CA GLY A 112 -9.88 -6.81 -12.40
C GLY A 112 -9.10 -6.13 -11.29
N ALA A 113 -8.07 -6.81 -10.78
CA ALA A 113 -6.81 -6.27 -10.23
C ALA A 113 -6.83 -4.89 -9.52
N ARG A 114 -7.89 -4.54 -8.78
CA ARG A 114 -7.85 -3.36 -7.91
C ARG A 114 -7.07 -3.74 -6.66
N MET A 115 -5.78 -3.44 -6.70
CA MET A 115 -4.90 -3.52 -5.55
C MET A 115 -5.54 -2.72 -4.39
N PRO A 116 -5.77 -3.32 -3.21
CA PRO A 116 -6.34 -2.62 -2.08
C PRO A 116 -5.51 -1.38 -1.73
N ARG A 117 -6.20 -0.24 -1.60
CA ARG A 117 -5.60 1.05 -1.23
C ARG A 117 -5.62 1.20 0.28
N GLU A 118 -4.48 1.59 0.84
CA GLU A 118 -4.26 1.80 2.26
C GLU A 118 -3.68 3.21 2.46
N ASN A 119 -4.41 4.07 3.19
CA ASN A 119 -3.94 5.41 3.52
C ASN A 119 -3.07 5.36 4.77
N LEU A 120 -1.80 5.74 4.62
CA LEU A 120 -0.77 5.73 5.65
C LEU A 120 -0.52 7.13 6.19
N PHE A 121 -1.06 7.39 7.37
CA PHE A 121 -0.75 8.57 8.17
C PHE A 121 -0.46 8.14 9.61
N TYR A 122 0.20 9.02 10.35
CA TYR A 122 0.52 8.75 11.75
C TYR A 122 -0.77 8.60 12.58
N GLY A 123 -0.90 7.48 13.29
CA GLY A 123 -2.12 7.14 14.05
C GLY A 123 -3.15 6.31 13.28
N SER A 124 -2.95 6.07 11.97
CA SER A 124 -3.81 5.11 11.23
C SER A 124 -3.59 3.68 11.71
N GLY A 125 -4.65 2.86 11.67
CA GLY A 125 -4.57 1.44 12.09
C GLY A 125 -3.53 0.66 11.29
N ARG A 126 -3.45 0.90 9.98
CA ARG A 126 -2.46 0.28 9.10
C ARG A 126 -1.02 0.68 9.43
N MET A 127 -0.80 1.93 9.80
CA MET A 127 0.53 2.39 10.26
C MET A 127 0.92 1.72 11.58
N ASN A 128 0.00 1.60 12.53
CA ASN A 128 0.26 0.91 13.79
C ASN A 128 0.61 -0.57 13.53
N GLN A 129 -0.10 -1.23 12.61
CA GLN A 129 0.21 -2.60 12.22
C GLN A 129 1.62 -2.75 11.62
N LEU A 130 2.08 -1.77 10.83
CA LEU A 130 3.46 -1.72 10.35
C LEU A 130 4.46 -1.59 11.51
N PHE A 131 4.17 -0.74 12.49
CA PHE A 131 5.01 -0.64 13.69
C PHE A 131 5.03 -1.93 14.49
N ASP A 132 3.90 -2.59 14.69
CA ASP A 132 3.84 -3.86 15.42
C ASP A 132 4.63 -4.95 14.70
N ALA A 133 4.50 -5.03 13.37
CA ALA A 133 5.29 -5.95 12.54
C ALA A 133 6.80 -5.69 12.66
N VAL A 134 7.21 -4.42 12.73
CA VAL A 134 8.61 -4.03 12.93
C VAL A 134 9.12 -4.43 14.32
N HIS A 135 8.32 -4.19 15.37
CA HIS A 135 8.68 -4.57 16.75
C HIS A 135 8.81 -6.09 16.90
N GLN A 136 7.86 -6.85 16.36
CA GLN A 136 7.85 -8.32 16.46
C GLN A 136 9.06 -8.95 15.76
N ASN A 137 9.55 -8.34 14.67
CA ASN A 137 10.66 -8.89 13.90
C ASN A 137 12.06 -8.53 14.44
N GLY A 138 12.17 -7.83 15.59
CA GLY A 138 13.37 -7.69 16.44
C GLY A 138 14.61 -7.01 15.83
N LYS A 139 14.69 -6.89 14.50
CA LYS A 139 15.84 -6.40 13.72
C LYS A 139 15.80 -4.90 13.46
N PHE A 140 14.72 -4.23 13.85
CA PHE A 140 14.40 -2.87 13.38
C PHE A 140 14.32 -1.83 14.49
N VAL A 141 15.18 -1.96 15.51
CA VAL A 141 15.24 -1.13 16.73
C VAL A 141 15.46 0.38 16.48
N TYR A 142 15.75 0.81 15.24
CA TYR A 142 16.06 2.22 14.93
C TYR A 142 15.35 2.81 13.69
N LEU A 143 14.27 2.22 13.17
CA LEU A 143 13.57 2.83 12.01
C LEU A 143 12.96 4.22 12.34
N PHE A 144 12.72 4.51 13.61
CA PHE A 144 12.15 5.79 14.08
C PHE A 144 13.20 6.87 14.36
N GLN A 145 14.47 6.52 14.56
CA GLN A 145 15.52 7.48 14.85
C GLN A 145 16.42 7.65 13.62
N GLN A 146 16.19 8.71 12.85
CA GLN A 146 17.29 9.27 12.07
C GLN A 146 18.02 10.26 12.98
N PRO A 147 19.32 10.06 13.27
CA PRO A 147 20.11 11.20 13.70
C PRO A 147 20.04 12.24 12.58
N ASP A 148 19.69 13.49 12.91
CA ASP A 148 19.91 14.59 11.98
C ASP A 148 21.38 14.52 11.58
N THR A 149 21.67 14.26 10.30
CA THR A 149 22.96 14.59 9.72
C THR A 149 23.02 16.11 9.66
N LYS A 150 23.22 16.75 10.81
CA LYS A 150 23.79 18.09 10.84
C LYS A 150 25.09 17.99 10.07
N ALA A 151 25.22 18.82 9.04
CA ALA A 151 26.45 18.94 8.27
C ALA A 151 27.62 18.96 9.25
N ALA A 152 28.62 18.12 8.99
CA ALA A 152 29.87 18.11 9.73
C ALA A 152 30.34 19.56 9.92
N HIS A 153 30.84 19.83 11.13
CA HIS A 153 31.28 21.16 11.55
C HIS A 153 32.12 21.85 10.45
N PRO A 154 32.03 23.19 10.30
CA PRO A 154 32.77 23.94 9.28
C PRO A 154 34.30 23.84 9.36
N PHE A 155 34.85 23.02 10.27
CA PHE A 155 36.28 22.83 10.51
C PHE A 155 36.79 21.41 10.20
N ASP A 156 35.96 20.52 9.65
CA ASP A 156 36.38 19.13 9.32
C ASP A 156 37.13 19.02 7.97
N ARG A 157 37.65 20.14 7.45
CA ARG A 157 38.65 20.17 6.39
C ARG A 157 39.87 20.91 6.90
N VAL A 158 41.05 20.32 6.65
CA VAL A 158 42.42 20.77 6.99
C VAL A 158 42.86 20.21 8.35
N LEU A 159 43.72 19.19 8.49
CA LEU A 159 44.83 18.64 7.69
C LEU A 159 44.85 17.10 7.73
#